data_AF-A0A6G3XLF7-F1
#
_entry.id   AF-A0A6G3XLF7-F1
#
_cell.length_a   1.000
_cell.length_b   1.000
_cell.length_c   1.000
_cell.angle_alpha   90.00
_cell.angle_beta   90.00
_cell.angle_gamma   90.00
#
_symmetry.space_group_name_H-M   'P 1'
#
loop_
_entity.id
_entity.type
_entity.pdbx_description
1 polymer ?
#
loop_
_entity_poly.entity_id
_entity_poly.type
_entity_poly.pdbx_seq_one_letter_code
_entity_poly.pdbx_strand_id
1 'polypeptide(L)'
;PGDQVVLVGGEDDVRAATDALGSLAPRHLLDDRSAVDYRRVLLTNPDLAGHTVGELGLGEKYGALVSRVRRGDFDMLAHDDLLLQLDDRVRVVMPRERTGEVTTYLGDTEA
;
A
#
# COMPACT_ATOMS: atom_id res chain seq x y z
N PRO A 1 3.94 4.20 -22.28
CA PRO A 1 3.14 5.36 -22.76
C PRO A 1 1.65 5.09 -22.50
N GLY A 2 0.97 5.98 -21.77
CA GLY A 2 -0.43 5.78 -21.36
C GLY A 2 -0.66 5.75 -19.84
N ASP A 3 0.41 5.89 -19.05
CA ASP A 3 0.33 5.95 -17.60
C ASP A 3 -0.50 7.16 -17.17
N GLN A 4 -1.39 6.94 -16.21
CA GLN A 4 -2.22 8.00 -15.64
C GLN A 4 -1.87 8.14 -14.16
N VAL A 5 -1.71 9.36 -13.68
CA VAL A 5 -1.28 9.67 -12.31
C VAL A 5 -2.30 10.57 -11.62
N VAL A 6 -2.44 10.41 -10.30
CA VAL A 6 -3.22 11.34 -9.45
C VAL A 6 -2.27 12.29 -8.77
N LEU A 7 -2.52 13.58 -8.92
CA LEU A 7 -1.78 14.64 -8.22
C LEU A 7 -2.60 15.11 -7.02
N VAL A 8 -1.95 15.27 -5.87
CA VAL A 8 -2.54 15.79 -4.63
C VAL A 8 -1.58 16.84 -4.07
N GLY A 9 -2.04 18.07 -3.90
CA GLY A 9 -1.21 19.19 -3.46
C GLY A 9 -1.98 20.51 -3.48
N GLY A 10 -1.26 21.61 -3.27
CA GLY A 10 -1.81 22.96 -3.47
C GLY A 10 -2.16 23.21 -4.93
N GLU A 11 -3.11 24.11 -5.19
CA GLU A 11 -3.61 24.36 -6.56
C GLU A 11 -2.47 24.74 -7.53
N ASP A 12 -1.58 25.64 -7.12
CA ASP A 12 -0.46 26.09 -7.94
C ASP A 12 0.53 24.95 -8.22
N ASP A 13 0.85 24.13 -7.23
CA ASP A 13 1.76 22.98 -7.37
C ASP A 13 1.18 21.92 -8.31
N VAL A 14 -0.11 21.61 -8.15
CA VAL A 14 -0.82 20.66 -9.02
C VAL A 14 -0.86 21.17 -10.46
N ARG A 15 -1.08 22.47 -10.66
CA ARG A 15 -1.07 23.08 -11.99
C ARG A 15 0.31 22.97 -12.64
N ALA A 16 1.37 23.36 -11.93
CA ALA A 16 2.75 23.25 -12.41
C ALA A 16 3.13 21.80 -12.74
N ALA A 17 2.74 20.85 -11.90
CA ALA A 17 2.98 19.42 -12.13
C ALA A 17 2.18 18.89 -13.33
N THR A 18 0.96 19.37 -13.55
CA THR A 18 0.16 19.00 -14.72
C THR A 18 0.86 19.44 -16.00
N ASP A 19 1.30 20.70 -16.08
CA ASP A 19 2.01 21.25 -17.25
C ASP A 19 3.29 20.47 -17.58
N ALA A 20 3.97 19.94 -16.55
CA ALA A 20 5.18 19.13 -16.70
C ALA A 20 4.92 17.67 -17.11
N LEU A 21 3.84 17.07 -16.63
CA LEU A 21 3.56 15.64 -16.79
C LEU A 21 2.65 15.33 -17.99
N GLY A 22 1.83 16.29 -18.44
CA GLY A 22 0.98 16.13 -19.62
C GLY A 22 -0.35 16.89 -19.52
N SER A 23 -1.45 16.20 -19.75
CA SER A 23 -2.79 16.79 -19.76
C SER A 23 -3.69 16.10 -18.73
N LEU A 24 -4.68 16.85 -18.21
CA LEU A 24 -5.70 16.31 -17.32
C LEU A 24 -6.39 15.10 -17.96
N ALA A 25 -6.46 13.99 -17.21
CA ALA A 25 -7.17 12.80 -17.66
C ALA A 25 -8.69 13.05 -17.70
N PRO A 26 -9.42 12.52 -18.70
CA PRO A 26 -10.88 12.71 -18.81
C PRO A 26 -11.68 11.96 -17.73
N ARG A 27 -11.02 11.11 -16.94
CA ARG A 27 -11.61 10.38 -15.82
C ARG A 27 -10.78 10.65 -14.56
N HIS A 28 -11.43 10.81 -13.42
CA HIS A 28 -10.72 10.87 -12.16
C HIS A 28 -10.33 9.44 -11.78
N LEU A 29 -9.03 9.13 -11.76
CA LEU A 29 -8.54 7.76 -11.45
C LEU A 29 -8.98 7.27 -10.07
N LEU A 30 -9.27 8.18 -9.13
CA LEU A 30 -9.75 7.81 -7.80
C LEU A 30 -11.18 7.28 -7.81
N ASP A 31 -11.94 7.50 -8.88
CA ASP A 31 -13.29 6.94 -9.07
C ASP A 31 -13.23 5.46 -9.46
N ASP A 32 -12.10 5.01 -10.03
CA ASP A 32 -11.85 3.63 -10.41
C ASP A 32 -10.88 2.95 -9.42
N ARG A 33 -11.44 2.52 -8.28
CA ARG A 33 -10.73 1.69 -7.28
C ARG A 33 -10.89 0.20 -7.56
N SER A 34 -11.27 -0.19 -8.77
CA SER A 34 -11.52 -1.60 -9.09
C SER A 34 -10.22 -2.41 -9.20
N ALA A 35 -9.11 -1.78 -9.56
CA ALA A 35 -7.84 -2.45 -9.80
C ALA A 35 -7.02 -2.71 -8.52
N VAL A 36 -7.09 -1.82 -7.53
CA VAL A 36 -6.29 -1.92 -6.29
C VAL A 36 -7.18 -1.82 -5.05
N ASP A 37 -6.93 -2.70 -4.09
CA ASP A 37 -7.52 -2.64 -2.75
C ASP A 37 -6.49 -2.11 -1.74
N TYR A 38 -6.98 -1.50 -0.67
CA TYR A 38 -6.17 -1.04 0.45
C TYR A 38 -6.80 -1.52 1.77
N ARG A 39 -6.08 -2.36 2.51
CA ARG A 39 -6.58 -2.96 3.75
C ARG A 39 -5.63 -2.73 4.92
N ARG A 40 -6.21 -2.67 6.11
CA ARG A 40 -5.45 -2.79 7.36
C ARG A 40 -5.53 -4.24 7.81
N VAL A 41 -4.39 -4.89 7.85
CA VAL A 41 -4.25 -6.32 8.19
C VAL A 41 -3.52 -6.40 9.52
N LEU A 42 -4.01 -7.24 10.43
CA LEU A 42 -3.29 -7.55 11.67
C LEU A 42 -2.21 -8.59 11.36
N LEU A 43 -0.97 -8.32 11.73
CA LEU A 43 0.12 -9.28 11.58
C LEU A 43 0.04 -10.31 12.70
N THR A 44 -0.53 -11.46 12.38
CA THR A 44 -0.68 -12.59 13.30
C THR A 44 0.20 -13.78 12.91
N ASN A 45 0.76 -13.78 11.70
CA ASN A 45 1.69 -14.81 11.26
C ASN A 45 3.04 -14.67 12.02
N PRO A 46 3.38 -15.62 12.93
CA PRO A 46 4.58 -15.53 13.75
C PRO A 46 5.86 -15.68 12.95
N ASP A 47 5.82 -16.34 11.78
CA ASP A 47 6.98 -16.54 10.93
C ASP A 47 7.46 -15.23 10.26
N LEU A 48 6.60 -14.20 10.26
CA LEU A 48 6.92 -12.88 9.72
C LEU A 48 7.38 -11.90 10.80
N ALA A 49 7.23 -12.24 12.08
CA ALA A 49 7.66 -11.39 13.18
C ALA A 49 9.19 -11.39 13.28
N GLY A 50 9.78 -10.21 13.45
CA GLY A 50 11.23 -10.04 13.43
C GLY A 50 11.84 -9.96 12.02
N HIS A 51 11.03 -10.04 10.97
CA HIS A 51 11.44 -9.63 9.62
C HIS A 51 11.21 -8.15 9.39
N THR A 52 11.98 -7.55 8.49
CA THR A 52 11.72 -6.17 8.05
C THR A 52 10.66 -6.12 6.96
N VAL A 53 10.00 -4.97 6.77
CA VAL A 53 9.02 -4.78 5.67
C VAL A 53 9.61 -5.19 4.31
N GLY A 54 10.87 -4.86 4.04
CA GLY A 54 11.55 -5.22 2.79
C GLY A 54 11.72 -6.73 2.62
N GLU A 55 12.04 -7.45 3.70
CA GLU A 55 12.23 -8.91 3.69
C GLU A 55 10.94 -9.68 3.37
N LEU A 56 9.76 -9.08 3.57
CA LEU A 56 8.51 -9.73 3.19
C LEU A 56 8.42 -9.94 1.67
N GLY A 57 9.07 -9.08 0.87
CA GLY A 57 9.09 -9.18 -0.58
C GLY A 57 7.71 -9.07 -1.23
N LEU A 58 6.77 -8.34 -0.61
CA LEU A 58 5.37 -8.26 -1.08
C LEU A 58 5.26 -7.69 -2.51
N GLY A 59 6.16 -6.80 -2.88
CA GLY A 59 6.20 -6.19 -4.21
C GLY A 59 6.47 -7.23 -5.30
N GLU A 60 7.53 -8.03 -5.15
CA GLU A 60 7.86 -9.09 -6.11
C GLU A 60 6.86 -10.25 -6.09
N LYS A 61 6.39 -10.65 -4.90
CA LYS A 61 5.49 -11.81 -4.75
C LYS A 61 4.06 -11.52 -5.22
N TYR A 62 3.54 -10.32 -4.92
CA TYR A 62 2.11 -10.02 -5.03
C TYR A 62 1.80 -8.68 -5.71
N GLY A 63 2.82 -7.89 -6.11
CA GLY A 63 2.59 -6.51 -6.54
C GLY A 63 2.03 -5.62 -5.43
N ALA A 64 2.29 -5.98 -4.17
CA ALA A 64 1.74 -5.32 -2.99
C ALA A 64 2.81 -4.53 -2.23
N LEU A 65 2.41 -3.50 -1.49
CA LEU A 65 3.30 -2.71 -0.65
C LEU A 65 2.66 -2.40 0.70
N VAL A 66 3.47 -2.44 1.76
CA VAL A 66 3.08 -1.88 3.05
C VAL A 66 3.34 -0.38 2.98
N SER A 67 2.31 0.42 3.22
CA SER A 67 2.41 1.89 3.22
C SER A 67 2.62 2.45 4.62
N ARG A 68 2.06 1.78 5.64
CA ARG A 68 2.14 2.18 7.05
C ARG A 68 2.09 0.99 7.98
N VAL A 69 2.67 1.15 9.16
CA VAL A 69 2.59 0.19 10.26
C VAL A 69 2.09 0.90 11.50
N ARG A 70 1.02 0.39 12.11
CA ARG A 70 0.54 0.86 13.41
C ARG A 70 0.92 -0.13 14.50
N ARG A 71 1.64 0.36 15.51
CA ARG A 71 2.08 -0.39 16.70
C ARG A 71 1.59 0.31 17.95
N GLY A 72 0.60 -0.29 18.61
CA GLY A 72 -0.17 0.40 19.65
C GLY A 72 -0.74 1.72 19.10
N ASP A 73 -0.34 2.83 19.73
CA ASP A 73 -0.82 4.17 19.34
C ASP A 73 0.01 4.84 18.24
N PHE A 74 1.20 4.32 17.94
CA PHE A 74 2.11 4.91 16.95
C PHE A 74 1.75 4.49 15.52
N ASP A 75 1.66 5.46 14.61
CA ASP A 75 1.40 5.26 13.18
C ASP A 75 2.67 5.66 12.40
N MET A 76 3.40 4.66 11.90
CA MET A 76 4.71 4.83 11.28
C MET A 76 4.60 4.66 9.77
N LEU A 77 5.39 5.43 9.02
CA LEU A 77 5.63 5.16 7.61
C LEU A 77 6.36 3.83 7.48
N ALA A 78 5.95 3.02 6.52
CA ALA A 78 6.66 1.79 6.23
C ALA A 78 7.96 2.10 5.50
N HIS A 79 9.05 1.50 5.97
CA HIS A 79 10.40 1.59 5.41
C HIS A 79 10.93 0.17 5.30
N ASP A 80 11.79 -0.11 4.31
CA ASP A 80 12.25 -1.47 4.05
C ASP A 80 13.02 -2.09 5.24
N ASP A 81 13.60 -1.26 6.11
CA ASP A 81 14.33 -1.63 7.32
C ASP A 81 13.46 -1.67 8.59
N LEU A 82 12.17 -1.33 8.50
CA LEU A 82 11.26 -1.36 9.64
C LEU A 82 10.96 -2.80 10.05
N LEU A 83 11.44 -3.18 11.24
CA LEU A 83 11.21 -4.49 11.84
C LEU A 83 9.74 -4.66 12.26
N LEU A 84 9.09 -5.72 11.78
CA LEU A 84 7.72 -6.06 12.12
C LEU A 84 7.62 -6.82 13.44
N GLN A 85 6.52 -6.61 14.14
CA GLN A 85 6.16 -7.28 15.38
C GLN A 85 4.77 -7.90 15.25
N LEU A 86 4.54 -9.01 15.96
CA LEU A 86 3.18 -9.51 16.14
C LEU A 86 2.27 -8.39 16.67
N ASP A 87 1.02 -8.45 16.25
CA ASP A 87 -0.03 -7.45 16.52
C ASP A 87 0.18 -6.08 15.85
N ASP A 88 1.22 -5.90 15.03
CA ASP A 88 1.31 -4.75 14.13
C ASP A 88 0.11 -4.74 13.18
N ARG A 89 -0.50 -3.57 13.00
CA ARG A 89 -1.55 -3.36 12.00
C ARG A 89 -0.94 -2.71 10.77
N VAL A 90 -0.73 -3.49 9.73
CA VAL A 90 -0.07 -3.06 8.50
C VAL A 90 -1.11 -2.58 7.48
N ARG A 91 -0.90 -1.39 6.92
CA ARG A 91 -1.73 -0.87 5.83
C ARG A 91 -1.11 -1.28 4.50
N VAL A 92 -1.73 -2.22 3.81
CA VAL A 92 -1.23 -2.80 2.57
C VAL A 92 -2.05 -2.28 1.39
N VAL A 93 -1.37 -1.93 0.31
CA VAL A 93 -1.96 -1.65 -1.01
C VAL A 93 -1.59 -2.81 -1.92
N MET A 94 -2.56 -3.36 -2.64
CA MET A 94 -2.39 -4.57 -3.44
C MET A 94 -3.38 -4.63 -4.61
N PRO A 95 -3.11 -5.42 -5.67
CA PRO A 95 -4.09 -5.73 -6.69
C PRO A 95 -5.33 -6.36 -6.06
N ARG A 96 -6.52 -5.93 -6.48
CA ARG A 96 -7.78 -6.33 -5.85
C ARG A 96 -7.96 -7.85 -5.87
N GLU A 97 -7.57 -8.51 -6.96
CA GLU A 97 -7.64 -9.95 -7.15
C GLU A 97 -6.69 -10.74 -6.22
N ARG A 98 -5.63 -10.12 -5.69
CA ARG A 98 -4.66 -10.75 -4.79
C ARG A 98 -4.90 -10.47 -3.32
N THR A 99 -5.99 -9.79 -2.99
CA THR A 99 -6.35 -9.44 -1.61
C THR A 99 -6.26 -10.64 -0.67
N GLY A 100 -6.92 -11.76 -1.02
CA GLY A 100 -6.95 -12.96 -0.18
C GLY A 100 -5.57 -13.57 0.04
N GLU A 101 -4.75 -13.66 -1.01
CA GLU A 101 -3.38 -14.19 -0.91
C GLU A 101 -2.53 -13.38 0.07
N VAL A 102 -2.60 -12.04 -0.03
CA VAL A 102 -1.81 -11.13 0.80
C VAL A 102 -2.30 -11.12 2.25
N THR A 103 -3.62 -11.09 2.48
CA THR A 103 -4.17 -11.11 3.84
C THR A 103 -3.85 -12.42 4.55
N THR A 104 -4.01 -13.56 3.87
CA THR A 104 -3.66 -14.88 4.42
C THR A 104 -2.16 -15.00 4.69
N TYR A 105 -1.29 -14.50 3.81
CA TYR A 105 0.16 -14.51 4.04
C TYR A 105 0.54 -13.76 5.33
N LEU A 106 -0.09 -12.61 5.59
CA LEU A 106 0.14 -11.80 6.79
C LEU A 106 -0.53 -12.39 8.05
N GLY A 107 -1.36 -13.42 7.89
CA GLY A 107 -2.01 -14.16 8.97
C GLY A 107 -3.48 -13.78 9.23
N ASP A 108 -4.08 -12.94 8.38
CA ASP A 108 -5.51 -12.66 8.46
C ASP A 108 -6.30 -13.84 7.89
N THR A 109 -6.95 -14.58 8.79
CA THR A 109 -7.73 -15.78 8.51
C THR A 109 -9.25 -15.55 8.50
N GLU A 110 -9.71 -14.32 8.71
CA GLU A 110 -11.13 -13.95 8.61
C GLU A 110 -11.32 -12.98 7.42
N ALA A 111 -11.47 -13.56 6.22
CA ALA A 111 -11.88 -12.83 5.02
C ALA A 111 -13.29 -13.22 4.57
#